data_AF-A0A5D0Q778-F1
#
_entry.id   AF-A0A5D0Q778-F1
#
_cell.length_a   1.000
_cell.length_b   1.000
_cell.length_c   1.000
_cell.angle_alpha   90.00
_cell.angle_beta   90.00
_cell.angle_gamma   90.00
#
_symmetry.space_group_name_H-M   'P 1'
#
loop_
_entity.id
_entity.type
_entity.pdbx_description
1 polymer ?
#
loop_
_entity_poly.entity_id
_entity_poly.type
_entity_poly.pdbx_seq_one_letter_code
_entity_poly.pdbx_strand_id
1 'polypeptide(L)'
;MRGWVALVGDTPAALAQGAELITRWAEPHRRYHTLTHLAAVLTAIDDLTTEPTEPTEPTEPTEPTEPTEPTEPTEPTVPGEGDLAAVRLAAWFHDAIYDGRPGWDEERSAQLAQARLPRCGVPTGGVAETARLVRLTAAHDTLRPGDRDGAILCDADLAVLAGPGYDAYARAIRQEYAHVPDAAFAEGRSAVLRRLLATPALYRTPRARDLWEERARANMTAELRTLQDG
;
A
#
# COMPACT_ATOMS: atom_id res chain seq x y z
N MET A 1 4.01 -15.15 4.93
CA MET A 1 4.28 -15.32 6.38
C MET A 1 5.55 -14.64 6.87
N ARG A 2 6.73 -14.78 6.25
CA ARG A 2 7.98 -14.17 6.80
C ARG A 2 7.86 -12.65 7.06
N GLY A 3 7.34 -11.89 6.11
CA GLY A 3 7.12 -10.45 6.29
C GLY A 3 6.14 -10.10 7.42
N TRP A 4 5.09 -10.91 7.63
CA TRP A 4 4.17 -10.73 8.76
C TRP A 4 4.86 -10.98 10.10
N VAL A 5 5.61 -12.08 10.22
CA VAL A 5 6.36 -12.42 11.45
C VAL A 5 7.39 -11.35 11.78
N ALA A 6 8.03 -10.74 10.78
CA ALA A 6 8.96 -9.63 11.00
C ALA A 6 8.28 -8.38 11.59
N LEU A 7 6.97 -8.17 11.34
CA LEU A 7 6.22 -7.01 11.82
C LEU A 7 5.70 -7.18 13.25
N VAL A 8 5.20 -8.38 13.59
CA VAL A 8 4.43 -8.61 14.82
C VAL A 8 4.97 -9.76 15.68
N GLY A 9 6.12 -10.34 15.31
CA GLY A 9 6.72 -11.49 15.97
C GLY A 9 6.03 -12.82 15.62
N ASP A 10 6.45 -13.88 16.32
CA ASP A 10 6.08 -15.28 16.06
C ASP A 10 5.23 -15.89 17.20
N THR A 11 4.60 -15.07 18.02
CA THR A 11 3.67 -15.56 19.04
C THR A 11 2.55 -16.39 18.40
N PRO A 12 1.97 -17.39 19.11
CA PRO A 12 0.86 -18.18 18.55
C PRO A 12 -0.31 -17.35 18.03
N ALA A 13 -0.62 -16.23 18.72
CA ALA A 13 -1.65 -15.29 18.28
C ALA A 13 -1.27 -14.58 16.98
N ALA A 14 -0.03 -14.10 16.86
CA ALA A 14 0.47 -13.48 15.64
C ALA A 14 0.48 -14.46 14.46
N LEU A 15 0.97 -15.69 14.66
CA LEU A 15 0.99 -16.72 13.61
C LEU A 15 -0.42 -17.09 13.14
N ALA A 16 -1.35 -17.30 14.07
CA ALA A 16 -2.74 -17.58 13.76
C ALA A 16 -3.38 -16.44 12.96
N GLN A 17 -3.15 -15.19 13.35
CA GLN A 17 -3.69 -14.03 12.64
C GLN A 17 -3.11 -13.90 11.22
N GLY A 18 -1.80 -14.13 11.04
CA GLY A 18 -1.17 -14.10 9.72
C GLY A 18 -1.71 -15.19 8.78
N ALA A 19 -1.89 -16.41 9.29
CA ALA A 19 -2.49 -17.51 8.51
C ALA A 19 -3.94 -17.19 8.11
N GLU A 20 -4.70 -16.61 9.02
CA GLU A 20 -6.10 -16.23 8.82
C GLU A 20 -6.27 -15.05 7.84
N LEU A 21 -5.29 -14.14 7.76
CA LEU A 21 -5.22 -13.14 6.69
C LEU A 21 -4.92 -13.80 5.34
N ILE A 22 -3.96 -14.73 5.28
CA ILE A 22 -3.66 -15.46 4.04
C ILE A 22 -4.90 -16.18 3.50
N THR A 23 -5.68 -16.82 4.37
CA THR A 23 -6.95 -17.46 3.98
C THR A 23 -7.91 -16.47 3.33
N ARG A 24 -8.08 -15.27 3.92
CA ARG A 24 -8.93 -14.21 3.34
C ARG A 24 -8.45 -13.77 1.96
N TRP A 25 -7.16 -13.47 1.83
CA TRP A 25 -6.57 -13.08 0.55
C TRP A 25 -6.59 -14.20 -0.51
N ALA A 26 -6.86 -15.45 -0.10
CA ALA A 26 -6.99 -16.61 -0.97
C ALA A 26 -8.46 -17.01 -1.24
N GLU A 27 -9.45 -16.21 -0.82
CA GLU A 27 -10.86 -16.54 -1.04
C GLU A 27 -11.19 -16.73 -2.54
N PRO A 28 -11.94 -17.78 -2.93
CA PRO A 28 -12.07 -18.17 -4.33
C PRO A 28 -12.77 -17.18 -5.26
N HIS A 29 -13.50 -16.20 -4.73
CA HIS A 29 -14.19 -15.18 -5.52
C HIS A 29 -13.26 -14.04 -5.97
N ARG A 30 -12.10 -13.88 -5.32
CA ARG A 30 -11.11 -12.87 -5.68
C ARG A 30 -10.44 -13.22 -7.00
N ARG A 31 -10.16 -12.20 -7.82
CA ARG A 31 -9.45 -12.36 -9.11
C ARG A 31 -8.26 -11.43 -9.19
N TYR A 32 -8.43 -10.19 -8.74
CA TYR A 32 -7.36 -9.22 -8.61
C TYR A 32 -6.89 -9.12 -7.15
N HIS A 33 -7.81 -8.88 -6.21
CA HIS A 33 -7.51 -8.63 -4.79
C HIS A 33 -7.11 -9.93 -4.06
N THR A 34 -5.97 -10.47 -4.46
CA THR A 34 -5.43 -11.80 -4.10
C THR A 34 -4.09 -11.66 -3.38
N LEU A 35 -3.51 -12.77 -2.92
CA LEU A 35 -2.14 -12.80 -2.39
C LEU A 35 -1.09 -12.19 -3.35
N THR A 36 -1.32 -12.25 -4.66
CA THR A 36 -0.44 -11.62 -5.66
C THR A 36 -0.49 -10.10 -5.56
N HIS A 37 -1.69 -9.52 -5.36
CA HIS A 37 -1.84 -8.08 -5.14
C HIS A 37 -1.15 -7.66 -3.84
N LEU A 38 -1.44 -8.35 -2.73
CA LEU A 38 -0.79 -8.08 -1.44
C LEU A 38 0.76 -8.10 -1.55
N ALA A 39 1.32 -9.09 -2.24
CA ALA A 39 2.76 -9.17 -2.45
C ALA A 39 3.30 -8.01 -3.32
N ALA A 40 2.55 -7.60 -4.34
CA ALA A 40 2.90 -6.47 -5.19
C ALA A 40 2.91 -5.15 -4.41
N VAL A 41 1.89 -4.90 -3.56
CA VAL A 41 1.83 -3.71 -2.70
C VAL A 41 3.00 -3.69 -1.71
N LEU A 42 3.31 -4.81 -1.06
CA LEU A 42 4.45 -4.88 -0.15
C LEU A 42 5.79 -4.62 -0.86
N THR A 43 5.96 -5.12 -2.08
CA THR A 43 7.14 -4.85 -2.92
C THR A 43 7.21 -3.37 -3.31
N ALA A 44 6.08 -2.77 -3.69
CA ALA A 44 6.01 -1.35 -4.01
C ALA A 44 6.35 -0.48 -2.80
N ILE A 45 5.94 -0.85 -1.58
CA ILE A 45 6.38 -0.19 -0.34
C ILE A 45 7.91 -0.24 -0.21
N ASP A 46 8.54 -1.38 -0.51
CA ASP A 46 10.01 -1.50 -0.49
C ASP A 46 10.65 -0.52 -1.50
N ASP A 47 10.15 -0.46 -2.73
CA ASP A 47 10.66 0.42 -3.79
C ASP A 47 10.56 1.92 -3.43
N LEU A 48 9.55 2.30 -2.65
CA LEU A 48 9.31 3.68 -2.21
C LEU A 48 10.06 4.06 -0.94
N THR A 49 10.52 3.09 -0.16
CA THR A 49 11.15 3.31 1.15
C THR A 49 12.64 2.98 1.16
N THR A 50 13.15 2.35 0.09
CA THR A 50 14.58 2.13 -0.08
C THR A 50 15.25 3.45 -0.45
N GLU A 51 16.16 3.92 0.41
CA GLU A 51 16.99 5.09 0.13
C GLU A 51 17.78 4.87 -1.19
N PRO A 52 17.89 5.89 -2.06
CA PRO A 52 18.81 5.82 -3.17
C PRO A 52 20.20 5.53 -2.61
N THR A 53 20.84 4.47 -3.07
CA THR A 53 22.24 4.22 -2.70
C THR A 53 23.06 5.35 -3.32
N GLU A 54 23.47 6.33 -2.51
CA GLU A 54 24.45 7.30 -2.99
C GLU A 54 25.71 6.54 -3.42
N PRO A 55 26.29 6.84 -4.59
CA PRO A 55 27.57 6.26 -4.96
C PRO A 55 28.57 6.65 -3.87
N THR A 56 29.15 5.65 -3.21
CA THR A 56 30.18 5.87 -2.19
C THR A 56 31.33 6.59 -2.88
N GLU A 57 31.51 7.89 -2.60
CA GLU A 57 32.73 8.58 -3.01
C GLU A 57 33.92 7.84 -2.37
N PRO A 58 35.01 7.59 -3.12
CA PRO A 58 36.17 6.91 -2.56
C PRO A 58 36.73 7.73 -1.40
N THR A 59 36.75 7.13 -0.22
CA THR A 59 37.26 7.75 1.01
C THR A 59 38.76 8.04 0.85
N GLU A 60 39.16 9.30 0.89
CA GLU A 60 40.58 9.65 1.07
C GLU A 60 41.06 9.18 2.45
N PRO A 61 42.33 8.72 2.58
CA PRO A 61 42.83 8.20 3.84
C PRO A 61 42.90 9.31 4.90
N THR A 62 42.15 9.14 6.00
CA THR A 62 42.13 10.05 7.14
C THR A 62 43.35 9.81 8.05
N GLU A 63 44.01 10.89 8.47
CA GLU A 63 45.07 10.88 9.49
C GLU A 63 44.50 10.47 10.87
N PRO A 64 45.31 9.90 11.80
CA PRO A 64 44.82 9.40 13.08
C PRO A 64 44.45 10.54 14.05
N THR A 65 43.20 10.52 14.53
CA THR A 65 42.69 11.45 15.57
C THR A 65 42.79 10.84 16.96
N GLU A 66 43.13 11.67 17.96
CA GLU A 66 43.20 11.36 19.40
C GLU A 66 41.85 10.95 20.03
N PRO A 67 41.83 10.23 21.16
CA PRO A 67 40.61 9.66 21.73
C PRO A 67 39.72 10.71 22.43
N THR A 68 38.44 10.75 22.06
CA THR A 68 37.38 11.57 22.68
C THR A 68 36.68 10.84 23.83
N GLU A 69 36.33 11.58 24.88
CA GLU A 69 35.60 11.13 26.08
C GLU A 69 34.16 10.60 25.81
N PRO A 70 33.60 9.75 26.70
CA PRO A 70 32.29 9.13 26.48
C PRO A 70 31.13 10.12 26.63
N THR A 71 30.22 10.11 25.64
CA THR A 71 28.97 10.89 25.66
C THR A 71 27.86 10.13 26.42
N GLU A 72 27.13 10.86 27.28
CA GLU A 72 25.96 10.39 28.05
C GLU A 72 24.73 10.07 27.16
N PRO A 73 23.75 9.29 27.65
CA PRO A 73 22.73 8.67 26.81
C PRO A 73 21.54 9.58 26.44
N THR A 74 21.24 9.52 25.14
CA THR A 74 19.93 9.53 24.45
C THR A 74 18.87 10.57 24.86
N GLU A 75 18.74 11.60 24.01
CA GLU A 75 17.58 12.48 23.92
C GLU A 75 16.28 11.73 23.52
N PRO A 76 15.09 12.23 23.91
CA PRO A 76 13.82 11.60 23.61
C PRO A 76 13.50 11.62 22.12
N THR A 77 12.91 10.53 21.62
CA THR A 77 12.48 10.31 20.24
C THR A 77 11.60 11.45 19.74
N VAL A 78 12.06 12.13 18.68
CA VAL A 78 11.37 13.21 17.99
C VAL A 78 10.07 12.65 17.35
N PRO A 79 8.89 13.27 17.55
CA PRO A 79 7.70 12.93 16.76
C PRO A 79 7.87 13.53 15.36
N GLY A 80 8.25 12.69 14.39
CA GLY A 80 8.48 13.13 13.00
C GLY A 80 8.93 12.06 12.01
N GLU A 81 9.22 10.84 12.42
CA GLU A 81 9.56 9.73 11.51
C GLU A 81 8.30 8.87 11.28
N GLY A 82 7.94 8.66 10.00
CA GLY A 82 6.76 7.87 9.61
C GLY A 82 6.80 6.43 10.12
N ASP A 83 5.63 5.84 10.36
CA ASP A 83 5.47 4.49 10.89
C ASP A 83 5.35 3.47 9.75
N LEU A 84 6.51 3.08 9.18
CA LEU A 84 6.56 2.08 8.11
C LEU A 84 6.02 0.70 8.55
N ALA A 85 6.04 0.39 9.85
CA ALA A 85 5.43 -0.83 10.36
C ALA A 85 3.90 -0.75 10.21
N ALA A 86 3.28 0.38 10.58
CA ALA A 86 1.86 0.62 10.37
C ALA A 86 1.48 0.62 8.88
N VAL A 87 2.31 1.18 7.99
CA VAL A 87 2.09 1.12 6.53
C VAL A 87 2.03 -0.33 6.04
N ARG A 88 2.99 -1.16 6.45
CA ARG A 88 3.00 -2.58 6.05
C ARG A 88 1.84 -3.37 6.67
N LEU A 89 1.50 -3.10 7.93
CA LEU A 89 0.31 -3.70 8.54
C LEU A 89 -0.95 -3.28 7.78
N ALA A 90 -1.07 -2.02 7.37
CA ALA A 90 -2.20 -1.55 6.58
C ALA A 90 -2.28 -2.27 5.23
N ALA A 91 -1.14 -2.51 4.56
CA ALA A 91 -1.11 -3.32 3.35
C ALA A 91 -1.67 -4.73 3.57
N TRP A 92 -1.34 -5.40 4.68
CA TRP A 92 -1.92 -6.71 5.03
C TRP A 92 -3.44 -6.68 5.25
N PHE A 93 -3.97 -5.56 5.73
CA PHE A 93 -5.38 -5.45 6.11
C PHE A 93 -6.29 -4.79 5.08
N HIS A 94 -5.79 -3.94 4.17
CA HIS A 94 -6.66 -3.00 3.42
C HIS A 94 -7.84 -3.67 2.69
N ASP A 95 -7.60 -4.79 2.00
CA ASP A 95 -8.64 -5.63 1.38
C ASP A 95 -8.78 -7.01 2.04
N ALA A 96 -8.42 -7.12 3.33
CA ALA A 96 -8.61 -8.36 4.06
C ALA A 96 -10.09 -8.77 4.05
N ILE A 97 -11.02 -7.81 4.18
CA ILE A 97 -12.42 -8.01 3.82
C ILE A 97 -12.63 -7.50 2.39
N TYR A 98 -13.25 -8.29 1.52
CA TYR A 98 -13.53 -7.90 0.13
C TYR A 98 -14.81 -8.56 -0.37
N ASP A 99 -15.89 -7.79 -0.33
CA ASP A 99 -17.20 -8.14 -0.87
C ASP A 99 -17.47 -7.39 -2.20
N GLY A 100 -16.51 -6.59 -2.68
CA GLY A 100 -16.64 -5.74 -3.87
C GLY A 100 -17.47 -4.48 -3.62
N ARG A 101 -17.40 -3.93 -2.39
CA ARG A 101 -18.19 -2.78 -1.94
C ARG A 101 -17.26 -1.66 -1.46
N PRO A 102 -16.83 -0.76 -2.38
CA PRO A 102 -15.92 0.32 -2.04
C PRO A 102 -16.43 1.20 -0.89
N GLY A 103 -15.51 1.61 -0.02
CA GLY A 103 -15.75 2.32 1.24
C GLY A 103 -16.24 1.43 2.38
N TRP A 104 -17.04 0.40 2.10
CA TRP A 104 -17.56 -0.51 3.11
C TRP A 104 -16.54 -1.59 3.49
N ASP A 105 -15.86 -2.13 2.49
CA ASP A 105 -14.87 -3.17 2.66
C ASP A 105 -13.65 -2.66 3.45
N GLU A 106 -13.15 -1.47 3.11
CA GLU A 106 -12.03 -0.80 3.76
C GLU A 106 -12.37 -0.44 5.22
N GLU A 107 -13.58 0.04 5.51
CA GLU A 107 -14.00 0.28 6.89
C GLU A 107 -14.01 -1.02 7.71
N ARG A 108 -14.51 -2.13 7.15
CA ARG A 108 -14.52 -3.42 7.83
C ARG A 108 -13.13 -4.02 8.00
N SER A 109 -12.28 -3.86 7.00
CA SER A 109 -10.86 -4.20 7.05
C SER A 109 -10.13 -3.41 8.16
N ALA A 110 -10.41 -2.12 8.30
CA ALA A 110 -9.86 -1.29 9.37
C ALA A 110 -10.35 -1.74 10.76
N GLN A 111 -11.65 -2.04 10.90
CA GLN A 111 -12.21 -2.57 12.14
C GLN A 111 -11.62 -3.95 12.49
N LEU A 112 -11.37 -4.78 11.48
CA LEU A 112 -10.68 -6.05 11.66
C LEU A 112 -9.25 -5.81 12.19
N ALA A 113 -8.50 -4.87 11.63
CA ALA A 113 -7.17 -4.51 12.13
C ALA A 113 -7.21 -4.07 13.60
N GLN A 114 -8.15 -3.17 13.94
CA GLN A 114 -8.35 -2.69 15.32
C GLN A 114 -8.65 -3.82 16.31
N ALA A 115 -9.42 -4.83 15.90
CA ALA A 115 -9.78 -5.95 16.75
C ALA A 115 -8.68 -7.01 16.90
N ARG A 116 -7.73 -7.11 15.96
CA ARG A 116 -6.78 -8.21 15.88
C ARG A 116 -5.35 -7.82 16.28
N LEU A 117 -4.89 -6.64 15.88
CA LEU A 117 -3.52 -6.20 16.12
C LEU A 117 -3.12 -6.10 17.61
N PRO A 118 -4.01 -5.67 18.54
CA PRO A 118 -3.68 -5.67 19.97
C PRO A 118 -3.31 -7.07 20.50
N ARG A 119 -3.95 -8.13 19.96
CA ARG A 119 -3.66 -9.52 20.34
C ARG A 119 -2.34 -10.02 19.78
N CYS A 120 -1.80 -9.33 18.78
CA CYS A 120 -0.49 -9.61 18.20
C CYS A 120 0.62 -8.78 18.87
N GLY A 121 0.32 -8.02 19.92
CA GLY A 121 1.29 -7.20 20.64
C GLY A 121 1.58 -5.83 20.01
N VAL A 122 0.78 -5.40 19.01
CA VAL A 122 0.97 -4.07 18.38
C VAL A 122 0.50 -2.97 19.33
N PRO A 123 1.32 -1.92 19.58
CA PRO A 123 0.94 -0.79 20.45
C PRO A 123 -0.27 -0.03 19.93
N THR A 124 -1.04 0.59 20.83
CA THR A 124 -2.27 1.33 20.49
C THR A 124 -2.08 2.37 19.40
N GLY A 125 -0.94 3.09 19.39
CA GLY A 125 -0.60 4.06 18.34
C GLY A 125 -0.52 3.41 16.96
N GLY A 126 0.26 2.33 16.82
CA GLY A 126 0.39 1.59 15.55
C GLY A 126 -0.92 0.95 15.10
N VAL A 127 -1.77 0.49 16.03
CA VAL A 127 -3.12 -0.01 15.71
C VAL A 127 -4.00 1.10 15.14
N ALA A 128 -4.00 2.27 15.77
CA ALA A 128 -4.78 3.41 15.33
C ALA A 128 -4.32 3.89 13.95
N GLU A 129 -3.00 3.98 13.74
CA GLU A 129 -2.43 4.41 12.47
C GLU A 129 -2.69 3.39 11.35
N THR A 130 -2.50 2.10 11.60
CA THR A 130 -2.86 1.05 10.64
C THR A 130 -4.31 1.17 10.20
N ALA A 131 -5.25 1.34 11.14
CA ALA A 131 -6.67 1.45 10.82
C ALA A 131 -7.03 2.75 10.10
N ARG A 132 -6.29 3.84 10.33
CA ARG A 132 -6.44 5.09 9.58
C ARG A 132 -5.98 4.92 8.14
N LEU A 133 -4.81 4.30 7.96
CA LEU A 133 -4.22 4.02 6.65
C LEU A 133 -5.08 3.06 5.82
N VAL A 134 -5.65 2.02 6.42
CA VAL A 134 -6.60 1.14 5.73
C VAL A 134 -7.83 1.92 5.23
N ARG A 135 -8.41 2.81 6.04
CA ARG A 135 -9.55 3.64 5.57
C ARG A 135 -9.19 4.57 4.43
N LEU A 136 -7.92 4.99 4.35
CA LEU A 136 -7.44 5.91 3.32
C LEU A 136 -7.47 5.27 1.92
N THR A 137 -7.35 3.94 1.83
CA THR A 137 -7.42 3.20 0.56
C THR A 137 -8.82 3.13 -0.05
N ALA A 138 -9.86 3.65 0.62
CA ALA A 138 -11.19 3.71 0.01
C ALA A 138 -11.29 4.74 -1.13
N ALA A 139 -10.44 5.77 -1.11
CA ALA A 139 -10.49 6.88 -2.06
C ALA A 139 -9.12 7.28 -2.63
N HIS A 140 -8.02 6.95 -1.93
CA HIS A 140 -6.64 7.23 -2.33
C HIS A 140 -6.29 8.72 -2.56
N ASP A 141 -7.20 9.64 -2.26
CA ASP A 141 -7.03 11.08 -2.52
C ASP A 141 -7.40 12.00 -1.34
N THR A 142 -7.72 11.44 -0.18
CA THR A 142 -8.10 12.18 1.03
C THR A 142 -6.91 12.44 1.99
N LEU A 143 -5.69 12.42 1.45
CA LEU A 143 -4.46 12.63 2.22
C LEU A 143 -4.36 14.05 2.77
N ARG A 144 -3.85 14.16 3.99
CA ARG A 144 -3.49 15.45 4.58
C ARG A 144 -2.17 15.92 3.97
N PRO A 145 -1.93 17.24 3.83
CA PRO A 145 -0.60 17.74 3.48
C PRO A 145 0.46 17.18 4.43
N GLY A 146 1.52 16.59 3.89
CA GLY A 146 2.61 15.97 4.66
C GLY A 146 2.34 14.55 5.17
N ASP A 147 1.21 13.92 4.84
CA ASP A 147 0.90 12.53 5.21
C ASP A 147 1.76 11.52 4.44
N ARG A 148 3.00 11.31 4.91
CA ARG A 148 4.00 10.44 4.26
C ARG A 148 3.55 8.97 4.23
N ASP A 149 3.06 8.46 5.35
CA ASP A 149 2.65 7.05 5.48
C ASP A 149 1.45 6.75 4.60
N GLY A 150 0.47 7.66 4.57
CA GLY A 150 -0.65 7.59 3.64
C GLY A 150 -0.21 7.65 2.19
N ALA A 151 0.74 8.53 1.87
CA ALA A 151 1.25 8.68 0.51
C ALA A 151 1.93 7.39 0.02
N ILE A 152 2.75 6.76 0.86
CA ILE A 152 3.42 5.50 0.53
C ILE A 152 2.40 4.40 0.31
N LEU A 153 1.41 4.23 1.21
CA LEU A 153 0.41 3.16 1.06
C LEU A 153 -0.44 3.35 -0.20
N CYS A 154 -0.97 4.55 -0.43
CA CYS A 154 -1.81 4.82 -1.60
C CYS A 154 -1.03 4.67 -2.90
N ASP A 155 0.22 5.15 -2.95
CA ASP A 155 1.06 4.99 -4.14
C ASP A 155 1.38 3.51 -4.41
N ALA A 156 1.68 2.74 -3.36
CA ALA A 156 1.98 1.32 -3.48
C ALA A 156 0.76 0.49 -3.93
N ASP A 157 -0.43 0.80 -3.42
CA ASP A 157 -1.67 0.14 -3.83
C ASP A 157 -2.03 0.45 -5.31
N LEU A 158 -1.77 1.68 -5.75
CA LEU A 158 -1.97 2.12 -7.12
C LEU A 158 -0.81 1.77 -8.08
N ALA A 159 0.26 1.11 -7.61
CA ALA A 159 1.42 0.78 -8.43
C ALA A 159 1.07 -0.14 -9.62
N VAL A 160 0.03 -0.97 -9.48
CA VAL A 160 -0.48 -1.83 -10.56
C VAL A 160 -0.83 -1.05 -11.84
N LEU A 161 -1.23 0.22 -11.70
CA LEU A 161 -1.64 1.04 -12.84
C LEU A 161 -0.49 1.24 -13.81
N ALA A 162 0.76 1.25 -13.33
CA ALA A 162 1.97 1.28 -14.14
C ALA A 162 2.50 -0.11 -14.53
N GLY A 163 1.84 -1.19 -14.11
CA GLY A 163 2.31 -2.54 -14.35
C GLY A 163 2.35 -2.90 -15.86
N PRO A 164 3.36 -3.66 -16.33
CA PRO A 164 3.37 -4.17 -17.71
C PRO A 164 2.24 -5.19 -17.98
N GLY A 165 1.59 -5.70 -16.93
CA GLY A 165 0.44 -6.61 -17.00
C GLY A 165 -0.93 -5.93 -16.89
N TYR A 166 -1.03 -4.64 -17.23
CA TYR A 166 -2.24 -3.83 -17.01
C TYR A 166 -3.52 -4.46 -17.59
N ASP A 167 -3.47 -5.01 -18.81
CA ASP A 167 -4.66 -5.63 -19.42
C ASP A 167 -5.16 -6.84 -18.63
N ALA A 168 -4.24 -7.60 -18.01
CA ALA A 168 -4.60 -8.72 -17.15
C ALA A 168 -5.25 -8.21 -15.85
N TYR A 169 -4.73 -7.12 -15.29
CA TYR A 169 -5.34 -6.41 -14.16
C TYR A 169 -6.76 -5.94 -14.51
N ALA A 170 -6.96 -5.23 -15.62
CA ALA A 170 -8.27 -4.72 -16.02
C ALA A 170 -9.28 -5.86 -16.25
N ARG A 171 -8.87 -6.97 -16.87
CA ARG A 171 -9.71 -8.18 -17.02
C ARG A 171 -10.05 -8.81 -15.67
N ALA A 172 -9.11 -8.90 -14.74
CA ALA A 172 -9.36 -9.45 -13.41
C ALA A 172 -10.37 -8.59 -12.64
N ILE A 173 -10.25 -7.26 -12.71
CA ILE A 173 -11.25 -6.33 -12.15
C ILE A 173 -12.62 -6.57 -12.81
N ARG A 174 -12.71 -6.65 -14.15
CA ARG A 174 -13.99 -6.95 -14.82
C ARG A 174 -14.62 -8.25 -14.32
N GLN A 175 -13.82 -9.28 -14.03
CA GLN A 175 -14.31 -10.55 -13.51
C GLN A 175 -14.86 -10.45 -12.08
N GLU A 176 -14.26 -9.64 -11.20
CA GLU A 176 -14.79 -9.43 -9.84
C GLU A 176 -16.16 -8.73 -9.87
N TYR A 177 -16.33 -7.82 -10.84
CA TYR A 177 -17.60 -7.13 -11.09
C TYR A 177 -18.49 -7.86 -12.11
N ALA A 178 -18.31 -9.16 -12.36
CA ALA A 178 -19.10 -9.92 -13.35
C ALA A 178 -20.61 -9.89 -13.09
N HIS A 179 -21.01 -9.62 -11.85
CA HIS A 179 -22.40 -9.43 -11.43
C HIS A 179 -23.01 -8.07 -11.87
N VAL A 180 -22.16 -7.09 -12.23
CA VAL A 180 -22.57 -5.79 -12.75
C VAL A 180 -22.75 -5.87 -14.27
N PRO A 181 -23.87 -5.38 -14.82
CA PRO A 181 -24.09 -5.31 -16.26
C PRO A 181 -22.99 -4.53 -16.99
N ASP A 182 -22.65 -4.95 -18.21
CA ASP A 182 -21.50 -4.40 -18.96
C ASP A 182 -21.53 -2.87 -19.09
N ALA A 183 -22.68 -2.30 -19.46
CA ALA A 183 -22.82 -0.84 -19.61
C ALA A 183 -22.60 -0.09 -18.28
N ALA A 184 -23.15 -0.61 -17.17
CA ALA A 184 -22.98 -0.01 -15.86
C ALA A 184 -21.54 -0.15 -15.35
N PHE A 185 -20.89 -1.28 -15.63
CA PHE A 185 -19.48 -1.47 -15.32
C PHE A 185 -18.61 -0.50 -16.13
N ALA A 186 -18.82 -0.39 -17.44
CA ALA A 186 -18.06 0.50 -18.31
C ALA A 186 -18.20 1.96 -17.89
N GLU A 187 -19.41 2.40 -17.54
CA GLU A 187 -19.67 3.75 -17.01
C GLU A 187 -18.92 3.99 -15.68
N GLY A 188 -19.08 3.09 -14.71
CA GLY A 188 -18.46 3.20 -13.39
C GLY A 188 -16.94 3.15 -13.46
N ARG A 189 -16.37 2.19 -14.20
CA ARG A 189 -14.93 2.07 -14.40
C ARG A 189 -14.36 3.30 -15.12
N SER A 190 -15.04 3.79 -16.15
CA SER A 190 -14.64 5.02 -16.84
C SER A 190 -14.64 6.23 -15.91
N ALA A 191 -15.62 6.34 -15.01
CA ALA A 191 -15.66 7.42 -14.02
C ALA A 191 -14.47 7.38 -13.06
N VAL A 192 -14.09 6.18 -12.58
CA VAL A 192 -12.89 5.99 -11.74
C VAL A 192 -11.62 6.41 -12.50
N LEU A 193 -11.42 5.91 -13.72
CA LEU A 193 -10.25 6.24 -14.54
C LEU A 193 -10.15 7.75 -14.81
N ARG A 194 -11.27 8.41 -15.15
CA ARG A 194 -11.31 9.86 -15.37
C ARG A 194 -10.95 10.63 -14.10
N ARG A 195 -11.46 10.23 -12.94
CA ARG A 195 -11.12 10.87 -11.65
C ARG A 195 -9.63 10.78 -11.38
N LEU A 196 -9.04 9.60 -11.53
CA LEU A 196 -7.61 9.38 -11.33
C LEU A 196 -6.77 10.20 -12.32
N LEU A 197 -7.11 10.18 -13.61
CA LEU A 197 -6.43 10.94 -14.66
C LEU A 197 -6.54 12.47 -14.47
N ALA A 198 -7.63 12.97 -13.88
CA ALA A 198 -7.85 14.38 -13.62
C ALA A 198 -6.99 14.93 -12.46
N THR A 199 -6.41 14.07 -11.63
CA THR A 199 -5.50 14.53 -10.58
C THR A 199 -4.20 15.10 -11.20
N PRO A 200 -3.66 16.22 -10.68
CA PRO A 200 -2.41 16.80 -11.21
C PRO A 200 -1.20 15.85 -11.07
N ALA A 201 -1.21 15.03 -10.02
CA ALA A 201 -0.28 13.95 -9.79
C ALA A 201 -1.07 12.74 -9.29
N LEU A 202 -0.95 11.63 -10.01
CA LEU A 202 -1.56 10.35 -9.62
C LEU A 202 -0.87 9.83 -8.37
N TYR A 203 0.46 9.86 -8.38
CA TYR A 203 1.29 9.45 -7.26
C TYR A 203 1.75 10.63 -6.39
N ARG A 204 1.74 10.43 -5.07
CA ARG A 204 1.98 11.47 -4.04
C ARG A 204 3.46 11.63 -3.72
N THR A 205 4.19 10.53 -3.63
CA THR A 205 5.64 10.54 -3.39
C THR A 205 6.40 10.88 -4.68
N PRO A 206 7.50 11.65 -4.61
CA PRO A 206 8.34 11.90 -5.78
C PRO A 206 8.84 10.61 -6.44
N ARG A 207 9.27 9.63 -5.61
CA ARG A 207 9.77 8.35 -6.08
C ARG A 207 8.75 7.58 -6.91
N ALA A 208 7.50 7.48 -6.45
CA ALA A 208 6.44 6.82 -7.21
C ALA A 208 6.16 7.53 -8.54
N ARG A 209 6.18 8.88 -8.56
CA ARG A 209 6.00 9.63 -9.80
C ARG A 209 7.05 9.29 -10.84
N ASP A 210 8.31 9.26 -10.43
CA ASP A 210 9.44 8.95 -11.31
C ASP A 210 9.37 7.50 -11.84
N LEU A 211 8.94 6.56 -11.01
CA LEU A 211 8.86 5.14 -11.38
C LEU A 211 7.64 4.81 -12.27
N TRP A 212 6.50 5.46 -12.03
CA TRP A 212 5.21 4.92 -12.44
C TRP A 212 4.26 5.90 -13.16
N GLU A 213 4.36 7.22 -12.96
CA GLU A 213 3.31 8.17 -13.39
C GLU A 213 3.01 8.11 -14.90
N GLU A 214 4.04 8.20 -15.74
CA GLU A 214 3.88 8.23 -17.20
C GLU A 214 3.18 6.96 -17.71
N ARG A 215 3.67 5.80 -17.26
CA ARG A 215 3.17 4.49 -17.66
C ARG A 215 1.76 4.24 -17.14
N ALA A 216 1.45 4.64 -15.91
CA ALA A 216 0.11 4.53 -15.35
C ALA A 216 -0.92 5.35 -16.14
N ARG A 217 -0.58 6.59 -16.48
CA ARG A 217 -1.45 7.45 -17.29
C ARG A 217 -1.67 6.89 -18.69
N ALA A 218 -0.62 6.38 -19.33
CA ALA A 218 -0.73 5.75 -20.65
C ALA A 218 -1.67 4.54 -20.61
N ASN A 219 -1.49 3.64 -19.64
CA ASN A 219 -2.33 2.45 -19.46
C ASN A 219 -3.80 2.79 -19.20
N MET A 220 -4.08 3.67 -18.24
CA MET A 220 -5.45 4.09 -17.92
C MET A 220 -6.14 4.78 -19.09
N THR A 221 -5.39 5.59 -19.87
CA THR A 221 -5.94 6.25 -21.06
C THR A 221 -6.31 5.23 -22.15
N ALA A 222 -5.51 4.18 -22.33
CA ALA A 222 -5.80 3.11 -23.28
C ALA A 222 -7.03 2.30 -22.87
N GLU A 223 -7.17 1.96 -21.59
CA GLU A 223 -8.38 1.29 -21.07
C GLU A 223 -9.61 2.17 -21.25
N LEU A 224 -9.51 3.47 -20.92
CA LEU A 224 -10.63 4.39 -21.04
C LEU A 224 -11.16 4.48 -22.48
N ARG A 225 -10.28 4.52 -23.48
CA ARG A 225 -10.69 4.47 -24.91
C ARG A 225 -11.44 3.18 -25.22
N THR A 226 -10.90 2.04 -24.79
CA THR A 226 -11.51 0.73 -25.01
C THR A 226 -12.92 0.62 -24.42
N LEU A 227 -13.15 1.22 -23.24
CA LEU A 227 -14.47 1.25 -22.58
C LEU A 227 -15.46 2.23 -23.22
N GLN A 228 -15.00 3.17 -24.03
CA GLN A 228 -15.85 4.14 -24.74
C GLN A 228 -16.24 3.67 -26.14
N ASP A 229 -15.39 2.85 -26.77
CA ASP A 229 -15.58 2.35 -28.13
C ASP A 229 -16.40 1.03 -28.19
N GLY A 230 -16.60 0.36 -27.04
CA GLY A 230 -17.37 -0.88 -26.90
C GLY A 230 -18.77 -0.67 -26.35
#